data_AF-A0A6I7Q819-F1
#
_entry.id   AF-A0A6I7Q819-F1
#
_cell.length_a   1.000
_cell.length_b   1.000
_cell.length_c   1.000
_cell.angle_alpha   90.00
_cell.angle_beta   90.00
_cell.angle_gamma   90.00
#
_symmetry.space_group_name_H-M   'P 1'
#
loop_
_entity.id
_entity.type
_entity.pdbx_description
1 polymer ?
#
loop_
_entity_poly.entity_id
_entity_poly.type
_entity_poly.pdbx_seq_one_letter_code
_entity_poly.pdbx_strand_id
1 'polypeptide(L)' 'MIHGTVDEGDDRISYAEAAGADSYGVADEVARRVLSTGGEIFSVRASDMPEPGSSVAAILRYPV' A
#
# COMPACT_ATOMS: atom_id res chain seq x y z
N MET A 1 -8.63 -7.79 -1.86
CA MET A 1 -7.60 -6.91 -2.45
C MET A 1 -8.31 -5.65 -2.90
N ILE A 2 -7.80 -4.48 -2.54
CA ILE A 2 -8.41 -3.19 -2.88
C ILE A 2 -7.73 -2.68 -4.14
N HIS A 3 -8.52 -2.26 -5.13
CA HIS A 3 -8.01 -1.74 -6.41
C HIS A 3 -8.14 -0.21 -6.48
N GLY A 4 -7.25 0.43 -7.23
CA GLY A 4 -7.26 1.89 -7.35
C GLY A 4 -5.99 2.47 -7.95
N THR A 5 -5.84 3.78 -7.78
CA THR A 5 -4.64 4.54 -8.18
C THR A 5 -4.06 5.27 -6.98
N VAL A 6 -2.77 5.59 -7.08
CA VAL A 6 -2.07 6.46 -6.13
C VAL A 6 -1.52 7.64 -6.93
N ASP A 7 -1.94 8.86 -6.60
CA ASP A 7 -1.46 10.07 -7.28
C ASP A 7 0.07 10.20 -7.12
N GLU A 8 0.76 10.74 -8.12
CA GLU A 8 2.22 10.91 -8.09
C GLU A 8 2.66 12.20 -7.38
N GLY A 9 1.78 13.19 -7.26
CA GLY A 9 2.09 14.51 -6.71
C GLY A 9 1.73 14.68 -5.23
N ASP A 10 0.63 14.07 -4.78
CA ASP A 10 0.15 14.20 -3.39
C ASP A 10 -0.08 12.86 -2.67
N ASP A 11 0.28 11.74 -3.30
CA ASP A 11 0.12 10.37 -2.79
C ASP A 11 -1.34 10.01 -2.38
N ARG A 12 -2.37 10.73 -2.88
CA ARG A 12 -3.77 10.35 -2.61
C ARG A 12 -4.11 9.01 -3.27
N ILE A 13 -4.77 8.17 -2.50
CA ILE A 13 -5.38 6.93 -2.99
C ILE A 13 -6.79 7.23 -3.53
N SER A 14 -7.09 6.77 -4.74
CA SER A 14 -8.44 6.75 -5.30
C SER A 14 -8.86 5.30 -5.56
N TYR A 15 -9.94 4.87 -4.91
CA TYR A 15 -10.41 3.48 -5.02
C TYR A 15 -11.24 3.25 -6.28
N ALA A 16 -11.00 2.13 -6.95
CA ALA A 16 -11.77 1.68 -8.11
C ALA A 16 -12.91 0.76 -7.67
N GLU A 17 -14.04 0.83 -8.37
CA GLU A 17 -15.18 -0.06 -8.13
C GLU A 17 -14.89 -1.51 -8.55
N ALA A 18 -14.03 -1.69 -9.55
CA ALA A 18 -13.59 -2.99 -10.06
C ALA A 18 -12.14 -2.92 -10.55
N ALA A 19 -11.49 -4.08 -10.68
CA ALA A 19 -10.17 -4.18 -11.28
C ALA A 19 -10.24 -3.87 -12.79
N GLY A 20 -9.28 -3.07 -13.26
CA GLY A 20 -9.13 -2.66 -14.67
C GLY A 20 -7.68 -2.38 -15.02
N ALA A 21 -7.41 -2.18 -16.32
CA ALA A 21 -6.07 -1.92 -16.86
C ALA A 21 -5.46 -0.60 -16.36
N ASP A 22 -6.29 0.30 -15.86
CA ASP A 22 -5.98 1.61 -15.29
C ASP A 22 -5.87 1.59 -13.75
N SER A 23 -6.00 0.42 -13.13
CA SER A 23 -5.97 0.25 -11.67
C SER A 23 -4.87 -0.71 -11.24
N TYR A 24 -4.31 -0.46 -10.06
CA TYR A 24 -3.38 -1.35 -9.39
C TYR A 24 -4.07 -2.07 -8.24
N GLY A 25 -3.49 -3.18 -7.76
CA GLY A 25 -3.66 -3.54 -6.36
C GLY A 25 -3.02 -2.45 -5.52
N VAL A 26 -3.79 -1.72 -4.70
CA VAL A 26 -3.27 -0.54 -3.98
C VAL A 26 -2.07 -0.89 -3.11
N ALA A 27 -2.12 -2.04 -2.43
CA ALA A 27 -1.01 -2.55 -1.63
C ALA A 27 0.24 -2.86 -2.47
N ASP A 28 0.07 -3.34 -3.71
CA ASP A 28 1.17 -3.66 -4.61
C ASP A 28 1.87 -2.39 -5.10
N GLU A 29 1.11 -1.34 -5.41
CA GLU A 29 1.68 -0.04 -5.79
C GLU A 29 2.43 0.62 -4.62
N VAL A 30 1.90 0.53 -3.39
CA VAL A 30 2.61 0.97 -2.19
C VAL A 30 3.92 0.19 -2.02
N ALA A 31 3.88 -1.15 -2.14
CA ALA A 31 5.08 -1.98 -2.04
C ALA A 31 6.13 -1.62 -3.12
N ARG A 32 5.70 -1.39 -4.37
CA ARG A 32 6.57 -0.92 -5.45
C ARG A 32 7.26 0.40 -5.09
N ARG A 33 6.54 1.40 -4.57
CA ARG A 33 7.11 2.70 -4.17
C ARG A 33 8.08 2.58 -3.01
N VAL A 34 7.76 1.75 -2.00
CA VAL A 34 8.67 1.46 -0.87
C VAL A 34 9.97 0.85 -1.37
N LEU A 35 9.91 -0.17 -2.23
CA LEU A 35 11.11 -0.79 -2.81
C LEU A 35 11.91 0.20 -3.67
N SER A 36 11.24 1.06 -4.44
CA SER A 36 11.88 2.06 -5.31
C SER A 36 12.58 3.18 -4.52
N THR A 37 12.18 3.41 -3.27
CA THR A 37 12.76 4.44 -2.38
C THR A 37 13.73 3.86 -1.34
N GLY A 38 14.10 2.59 -1.48
CA GLY A 38 15.02 1.90 -0.57
C GLY A 38 14.43 1.65 0.82
N GLY A 39 13.11 1.49 0.92
CA GLY A 39 12.45 0.95 2.10
C GLY A 39 12.48 -0.58 2.11
N GLU A 40 11.97 -1.16 3.19
CA GLU A 40 11.92 -2.60 3.41
C GLU A 40 10.48 -3.09 3.47
N ILE A 41 10.21 -4.27 2.92
CA ILE A 41 8.90 -4.92 2.92
C ILE A 41 9.03 -6.27 3.62
N PHE A 42 8.13 -6.51 4.58
CA PHE A 42 8.06 -7.76 5.34
C PHE A 42 6.72 -8.44 5.10
N SER A 43 6.74 -9.69 4.67
CA SER A 43 5.54 -10.54 4.66
C SER A 43 5.32 -11.14 6.05
N VAL A 44 4.18 -10.86 6.67
CA VAL A 44 3.84 -11.36 8.02
C VAL A 44 2.54 -12.15 8.00
N ARG A 45 2.28 -12.93 9.04
CA ARG A 45 0.97 -13.60 9.19
C ARG A 45 -0.06 -12.58 9.65
N ALA A 46 -1.32 -12.83 9.34
CA ALA A 46 -2.42 -11.97 9.77
C ALA A 46 -2.49 -11.81 11.31
N SER A 47 -2.07 -12.84 12.07
CA SER A 47 -1.98 -12.79 13.54
C SER A 47 -0.90 -11.85 14.07
N ASP A 48 0.08 -11.51 13.23
CA ASP A 48 1.24 -10.70 13.61
C ASP A 48 1.04 -9.23 13.22
N MET A 49 -0.09 -8.89 12.58
CA MET A 49 -0.42 -7.53 12.21
C MET A 49 -0.78 -6.69 13.45
N PRO A 50 -0.30 -5.44 13.54
CA PRO A 50 -0.65 -4.55 14.66
C PRO A 50 -2.16 -4.31 14.80
N GLU A 51 -2.86 -4.25 13.66
CA GLU A 51 -4.29 -4.04 13.60
C GLU A 51 -4.99 -5.24 12.93
N PRO A 52 -5.97 -5.88 13.60
CA PRO A 52 -6.72 -6.98 13.03
C PRO A 52 -7.47 -6.58 11.75
N GLY A 53 -7.28 -7.33 10.68
CA GLY A 53 -7.96 -7.10 9.40
C GLY A 53 -7.30 -6.05 8.49
N SER A 54 -6.26 -5.36 8.96
CA SER A 54 -5.48 -4.44 8.12
C SER A 54 -4.65 -5.22 7.10
N SER A 55 -4.69 -4.78 5.84
CA SER A 55 -3.95 -5.43 4.74
C SER A 55 -2.47 -5.04 4.73
N VAL A 56 -2.12 -3.90 5.31
CA VAL A 56 -0.76 -3.35 5.41
C VAL A 56 -0.63 -2.53 6.70
N ALA A 57 0.59 -2.41 7.21
CA ALA A 57 0.98 -1.51 8.29
C ALA A 57 2.39 -0.97 7.99
N ALA A 58 2.70 0.23 8.47
CA ALA A 58 3.97 0.90 8.16
C ALA A 58 4.61 1.53 9.39
N ILE A 59 5.94 1.49 9.43
CA ILE A 59 6.77 2.28 10.33
C ILE A 59 7.38 3.40 9.50
N LEU A 60 7.13 4.65 9.89
CA LEU A 60 7.60 5.82 9.15
C LEU A 60 8.96 6.28 9.67
N ARG A 61 9.82 6.76 8.77
CA ARG A 61 11.14 7.33 9.12
C ARG A 61 11.03 8.69 9.81
N TYR A 62 9.95 9.41 9.55
CA TYR A 62 9.68 10.75 10.07
C TYR A 62 8.24 10.80 10.62
N PRO A 63 7.97 11.66 11.61
CA PRO A 63 6.62 11.88 12.11
C PRO A 63 5.73 12.52 11.03
N VAL A 64 4.45 12.19 11.08
CA VAL A 64 3.36 12.73 10.24
C VAL A 64 2.46 13.65 11.04
#